data_AF-A0A4Y8UW20-F1
#
_entry.id   AF-A0A4Y8UW20-F1
#
_cell.length_a   1.000
_cell.length_b   1.000
_cell.length_c   1.000
_cell.angle_alpha   90.00
_cell.angle_beta   90.00
_cell.angle_gamma   90.00
#
_symmetry.space_group_name_H-M   'P 1'
#
loop_
_entity.id
_entity.type
_entity.pdbx_description
1 polymer ?
#
loop_
_entity_poly.entity_id
_entity_poly.type
_entity_poly.pdbx_seq_one_letter_code
_entity_poly.pdbx_strand_id
1 'polypeptide(L)'
;MLCAGADAHTVAALETGGTSVSTNDALSTLTTGSQKGRAALVAVLPVRDGEDPWTDGELAEVATELTADRERLTAELAEADAELSELLRNSGDGAGDDQADSGSSALEREHELTLVNNTRDLLEQTTHALDRLAAGTFGVCESCGQAVGKARLQAFPRAVLCVTCKQREERR
;
A
#
# COMPACT_ATOMS: atom_id res chain seq x y z
N MET A 1 -13.44 -18.57 47.25
CA MET A 1 -12.87 -19.74 46.55
C MET A 1 -13.95 -20.31 45.65
N LEU A 2 -14.12 -19.73 44.45
CA LEU A 2 -15.05 -20.13 43.38
C LEU A 2 -14.63 -19.40 42.08
N CYS A 3 -15.03 -19.98 40.93
CA CYS A 3 -14.72 -19.68 39.52
C CYS A 3 -13.48 -20.43 39.01
N ALA A 4 -13.50 -21.52 38.21
CA ALA A 4 -14.38 -22.07 37.15
C ALA A 4 -14.38 -21.29 35.81
N GLY A 5 -14.02 -21.99 34.71
CA GLY A 5 -14.19 -21.62 33.29
C GLY A 5 -12.86 -21.32 32.57
N ALA A 6 -12.31 -22.13 31.64
CA ALA A 6 -12.78 -22.50 30.29
C ALA A 6 -12.68 -21.29 29.32
N ASP A 7 -12.10 -21.28 28.12
CA ASP A 7 -11.65 -22.31 27.19
C ASP A 7 -10.52 -21.76 26.28
N ALA A 8 -9.61 -22.65 25.87
CA ALA A 8 -8.65 -22.38 24.81
C ALA A 8 -9.39 -22.36 23.46
N HIS A 9 -9.44 -21.20 22.80
CA HIS A 9 -9.84 -21.15 21.39
C HIS A 9 -8.67 -21.53 20.49
N THR A 10 -8.75 -22.76 20.01
CA THR A 10 -7.97 -23.32 18.91
C THR A 10 -8.26 -22.53 17.64
N VAL A 11 -7.30 -21.74 17.17
CA VAL A 11 -7.33 -21.15 15.83
C VAL A 11 -7.10 -22.28 14.82
N ALA A 12 -8.13 -22.58 14.04
CA ALA A 12 -8.04 -23.51 12.92
C ALA A 12 -7.14 -22.89 11.84
N ALA A 13 -6.03 -23.57 11.54
CA ALA A 13 -5.22 -23.30 10.37
C ALA A 13 -6.06 -23.59 9.11
N LEU A 14 -6.33 -22.56 8.32
CA LEU A 14 -6.83 -22.71 6.97
C LEU A 14 -5.64 -23.08 6.08
N GLU A 15 -5.72 -24.27 5.48
CA GLU A 15 -4.72 -24.77 4.54
C GLU A 15 -4.69 -23.90 3.27
N THR A 16 -3.50 -23.40 2.94
CA THR A 16 -3.22 -22.62 1.74
C THR A 16 -3.11 -23.54 0.52
N GLY A 17 -4.25 -23.83 -0.10
CA GLY A 17 -4.31 -24.38 -1.46
C GLY A 17 -3.87 -23.33 -2.47
N GLY A 18 -2.55 -23.21 -2.69
CA GLY A 18 -1.95 -22.25 -3.60
C GLY A 18 -2.23 -22.59 -5.07
N THR A 19 -3.17 -21.86 -5.68
CA THR A 19 -3.10 -21.54 -7.11
C THR A 19 -2.38 -20.20 -7.19
N SER A 20 -1.12 -20.19 -7.62
CA SER A 20 -0.35 -18.96 -7.81
C SER A 20 -0.87 -18.22 -9.04
N VAL A 21 -2.01 -17.57 -8.89
CA VAL A 21 -2.47 -16.56 -9.84
C VAL A 21 -1.50 -15.39 -9.70
N SER A 22 -0.82 -15.01 -10.78
CA SER A 22 0.07 -13.84 -10.77
C SER A 22 -0.72 -12.63 -10.27
N THR A 23 -0.12 -11.77 -9.44
CA THR A 23 -0.79 -10.55 -8.92
C THR A 23 -1.45 -9.75 -10.06
N ASN A 24 -0.82 -9.74 -11.24
CA ASN A 24 -1.35 -9.10 -12.44
C ASN A 24 -2.66 -9.72 -12.96
N ASP A 25 -2.86 -11.05 -12.87
CA ASP A 25 -4.11 -11.71 -13.28
C ASP A 25 -5.25 -11.43 -12.27
N ALA A 26 -4.92 -11.40 -10.97
CA ALA A 26 -5.87 -11.04 -9.92
C ALA A 26 -6.31 -9.57 -10.05
N LEU A 27 -5.38 -8.66 -10.34
CA LEU A 27 -5.64 -7.24 -10.55
C LEU A 27 -6.48 -6.97 -11.81
N SER A 28 -6.14 -7.63 -12.92
CA SER A 28 -6.94 -7.59 -14.15
C SER A 28 -8.38 -8.06 -13.91
N THR A 29 -8.56 -9.02 -13.00
CA THR A 29 -9.87 -9.53 -12.62
C THR A 29 -10.67 -8.51 -11.77
N LEU A 30 -9.99 -7.67 -11.00
CA LEU A 30 -10.58 -6.63 -10.16
C LEU A 30 -10.95 -5.37 -10.94
N THR A 31 -10.14 -4.97 -11.93
CA THR A 31 -10.37 -3.75 -12.71
C THR A 31 -11.24 -3.98 -13.94
N THR A 32 -11.12 -5.16 -14.58
CA THR A 32 -11.78 -5.46 -15.86
C THR A 32 -12.56 -6.79 -15.84
N GLY A 33 -12.37 -7.62 -14.81
CA GLY A 33 -12.89 -8.99 -14.75
C GLY A 33 -14.30 -9.19 -14.21
N SER A 34 -14.76 -10.44 -14.39
CA SER A 34 -16.11 -10.93 -14.10
C SER A 34 -16.55 -10.64 -12.66
N GLN A 35 -17.73 -10.02 -12.52
CA GLN A 35 -18.40 -9.70 -11.24
C GLN A 35 -18.39 -10.85 -10.22
N LYS A 36 -18.33 -12.11 -10.66
CA LYS A 36 -18.29 -13.29 -9.79
C LYS A 36 -17.04 -13.39 -8.92
N GLY A 37 -15.87 -13.00 -9.45
CA GLY A 37 -14.60 -13.05 -8.70
C GLY A 37 -14.53 -11.98 -7.62
N ARG A 38 -14.95 -10.75 -7.96
CA ARG A 38 -15.06 -9.64 -7.01
C ARG A 38 -16.11 -9.88 -5.93
N ALA A 39 -17.27 -10.45 -6.27
CA ALA A 39 -18.29 -10.80 -5.27
C ALA A 39 -17.77 -11.76 -4.18
N ALA A 40 -16.88 -12.69 -4.54
CA ALA A 40 -16.24 -13.58 -3.56
C ALA A 40 -15.27 -12.84 -2.64
N LEU A 41 -14.47 -11.91 -3.17
CA LEU A 41 -13.57 -11.08 -2.38
C LEU A 41 -14.32 -10.16 -1.43
N VAL A 42 -15.33 -9.45 -1.94
CA VAL A 42 -16.22 -8.58 -1.17
C VAL A 42 -16.82 -9.28 0.05
N ALA A 43 -17.21 -10.56 -0.09
CA ALA A 43 -17.79 -11.33 0.99
C ALA A 43 -16.82 -11.67 2.14
N VAL A 44 -15.51 -11.60 1.90
CA VAL A 44 -14.46 -11.93 2.88
C VAL A 44 -13.88 -10.68 3.55
N LEU A 45 -14.08 -9.49 2.97
CA LEU A 45 -13.54 -8.25 3.52
C LEU A 45 -14.16 -7.92 4.88
N PRO A 46 -13.35 -7.48 5.85
CA PRO A 46 -13.85 -7.10 7.16
C PRO A 46 -14.69 -5.82 7.07
N VAL A 47 -15.74 -5.77 7.88
CA VAL A 47 -16.63 -4.60 8.01
C VAL A 47 -16.62 -4.19 9.48
N ARG A 48 -16.46 -2.89 9.75
CA ARG A 48 -16.48 -2.40 11.13
C ARG A 48 -17.92 -2.35 11.65
N ASP A 49 -18.09 -2.46 12.97
CA ASP A 49 -19.40 -2.31 13.60
C ASP A 49 -20.07 -1.00 13.19
N GLY A 50 -21.31 -1.11 12.69
CA GLY A 50 -22.12 0.02 12.23
C GLY A 50 -21.84 0.49 10.80
N GLU A 51 -20.98 -0.20 10.04
CA GLU A 51 -20.76 0.05 8.62
C GLU A 51 -21.51 -0.97 7.75
N ASP A 52 -21.94 -0.53 6.56
CA ASP A 52 -22.49 -1.43 5.54
C ASP A 52 -21.38 -2.26 4.88
N PRO A 53 -21.67 -3.50 4.45
CA PRO A 53 -20.72 -4.31 3.70
C PRO A 53 -20.17 -3.63 2.45
N TRP A 54 -18.99 -4.08 2.02
CA TRP A 54 -18.44 -3.66 0.74
C TRP A 54 -19.36 -4.06 -0.41
N THR A 55 -19.39 -3.25 -1.46
CA THR A 55 -20.00 -3.61 -2.73
C THR A 55 -18.93 -3.93 -3.77
N ASP A 56 -19.34 -4.69 -4.79
CA ASP A 56 -18.51 -4.98 -5.97
C ASP A 56 -18.03 -3.72 -6.69
N GLY A 57 -18.87 -2.67 -6.72
CA GLY A 57 -18.53 -1.38 -7.33
C GLY A 57 -17.48 -0.62 -6.54
N GLU A 58 -17.67 -0.48 -5.23
CA GLU A 58 -16.70 0.24 -4.37
C GLU A 58 -15.32 -0.43 -4.38
N LEU A 59 -15.28 -1.76 -4.39
CA LEU A 59 -14.01 -2.47 -4.47
C LEU A 59 -13.32 -2.29 -5.83
N ALA A 60 -14.10 -2.25 -6.92
CA ALA A 60 -13.58 -2.01 -8.26
C ALA A 60 -13.05 -0.57 -8.43
N GLU A 61 -13.73 0.42 -7.83
CA GLU A 61 -13.26 1.81 -7.80
C GLU A 61 -11.90 1.91 -7.10
N VAL A 62 -11.79 1.34 -5.89
CA VAL A 62 -10.52 1.32 -5.12
C VAL A 62 -9.41 0.60 -5.89
N ALA A 63 -9.70 -0.55 -6.49
CA ALA A 63 -8.71 -1.30 -7.26
C ALA A 63 -8.25 -0.54 -8.52
N THR A 64 -9.15 0.20 -9.16
CA THR A 64 -8.84 1.03 -10.32
C THR A 64 -7.96 2.21 -9.92
N GLU A 65 -8.29 2.90 -8.83
CA GLU A 65 -7.48 3.99 -8.28
C GLU A 65 -6.06 3.52 -7.96
N LEU A 66 -5.90 2.46 -7.17
CA LEU A 66 -4.59 1.93 -6.81
C LEU A 66 -3.78 1.44 -8.01
N THR A 67 -4.42 0.87 -9.03
CA THR A 67 -3.73 0.43 -10.24
C THR A 67 -3.21 1.63 -11.05
N ALA A 68 -4.04 2.66 -11.22
CA ALA A 68 -3.64 3.90 -11.89
C ALA A 68 -2.52 4.61 -11.12
N ASP A 69 -2.60 4.65 -9.78
CA ASP A 69 -1.55 5.19 -8.93
C ASP A 69 -0.24 4.42 -9.07
N ARG A 70 -0.28 3.08 -9.14
CA ARG A 70 0.93 2.26 -9.33
C ARG A 70 1.61 2.59 -10.66
N GLU A 71 0.84 2.68 -11.74
CA GLU A 71 1.37 3.01 -13.07
C GLU A 71 2.00 4.41 -13.08
N ARG A 72 1.29 5.39 -12.53
CA ARG A 72 1.79 6.77 -12.41
C ARG A 72 3.07 6.84 -11.58
N LEU A 73 3.07 6.29 -10.36
CA LEU A 73 4.23 6.31 -9.46
C LEU A 73 5.43 5.54 -10.04
N THR A 74 5.19 4.49 -10.82
CA THR A 74 6.27 3.77 -11.52
C THR A 74 6.94 4.65 -12.56
N ALA A 75 6.15 5.42 -13.33
CA ALA A 75 6.68 6.36 -14.30
C ALA A 75 7.43 7.53 -13.62
N GLU A 76 6.84 8.12 -12.57
CA GLU A 76 7.47 9.19 -11.78
C GLU A 76 8.78 8.74 -11.15
N LEU A 77 8.86 7.51 -10.62
CA LEU A 77 10.09 6.96 -10.05
C LEU A 77 11.18 6.80 -11.11
N ALA A 78 10.82 6.32 -12.31
CA ALA A 78 11.76 6.13 -13.39
C ALA A 78 12.36 7.47 -13.88
N GLU A 79 11.55 8.53 -13.92
CA GLU A 79 11.99 9.88 -14.26
C GLU A 79 12.92 10.46 -13.19
N ALA A 80 12.50 10.40 -11.91
CA ALA A 80 13.30 10.90 -10.79
C ALA A 80 14.64 10.15 -10.63
N ASP A 81 14.66 8.82 -10.81
CA ASP A 81 15.90 8.03 -10.79
C ASP A 81 16.84 8.42 -11.96
N ALA A 82 16.29 8.79 -13.13
CA ALA A 82 17.07 9.24 -14.28
C ALA A 82 17.69 10.62 -14.04
N GLU A 83 16.92 11.58 -13.52
CA GLU A 83 17.38 12.92 -13.17
C GLU A 83 18.48 12.87 -12.09
N LEU A 84 18.25 12.12 -11.01
CA LEU A 84 19.28 11.89 -9.99
C LEU A 84 20.55 11.26 -10.58
N SER A 85 20.40 10.28 -11.49
CA SER A 85 21.55 9.64 -12.14
C SER A 85 22.34 10.60 -13.03
N GLU A 86 21.68 11.53 -13.70
CA GLU A 86 22.32 12.58 -14.50
C GLU A 86 23.07 13.57 -13.60
N LEU A 87 22.44 14.05 -12.53
CA LEU A 87 23.06 14.95 -11.56
C LEU A 87 24.31 14.33 -10.90
N LEU A 88 24.25 13.04 -10.55
CA LEU A 88 25.39 12.31 -9.98
C LEU A 88 26.53 12.12 -10.99
N ARG A 89 26.24 12.08 -12.29
CA ARG A 89 27.29 12.03 -13.32
C ARG A 89 27.98 13.37 -13.46
N ASN A 90 27.21 14.46 -13.53
CA ASN A 90 27.72 15.82 -13.80
C ASN A 90 28.50 16.45 -12.62
N SER A 91 28.35 15.90 -11.41
CA SER A 91 29.05 16.36 -10.20
C SER A 91 30.48 15.80 -10.06
N GLY A 92 30.94 14.94 -10.96
CA GLY A 92 32.28 14.32 -10.92
C GLY A 92 33.37 15.05 -11.71
N ASP A 93 32.99 16.06 -12.50
CA ASP A 93 33.73 16.60 -13.64
C ASP A 93 34.34 17.98 -13.35
N GLY A 94 33.96 18.60 -12.23
CA GLY A 94 34.16 20.00 -11.90
C GLY A 94 35.59 20.36 -11.50
N ALA A 95 36.51 20.42 -12.46
CA ALA A 95 37.75 21.18 -12.30
C ALA A 95 37.42 22.69 -12.32
N GLY A 96 36.89 23.23 -11.22
CA GLY A 96 36.52 24.64 -11.14
C GLY A 96 35.48 25.03 -10.09
N ASP A 97 34.83 24.07 -9.44
CA ASP A 97 33.77 24.37 -8.47
C ASP A 97 34.35 25.09 -7.26
N ASP A 98 33.78 26.25 -6.94
CA ASP A 98 34.07 26.91 -5.68
C ASP A 98 33.20 26.32 -4.55
N GLN A 99 33.40 26.84 -3.33
CA GLN A 99 32.65 26.35 -2.17
C GLN A 99 31.14 26.61 -2.27
N ALA A 100 30.71 27.63 -3.02
CA ALA A 100 29.31 27.92 -3.24
C ALA A 100 28.69 26.93 -4.25
N ASP A 101 29.40 26.63 -5.33
CA ASP A 101 28.97 25.65 -6.34
C ASP A 101 28.84 24.24 -5.73
N SER A 102 29.82 23.86 -4.89
CA SER A 102 29.80 22.59 -4.14
C SER A 102 28.61 22.50 -3.16
N GLY A 103 28.25 23.63 -2.54
CA GLY A 103 27.09 23.70 -1.63
C GLY A 103 25.76 23.58 -2.38
N SER A 104 25.64 24.24 -3.53
CA SER A 104 24.42 24.20 -4.35
C SER A 104 24.15 22.80 -4.90
N SER A 105 25.17 22.15 -5.47
CA SER A 105 25.04 20.79 -6.02
C SER A 105 24.70 19.74 -4.95
N ALA A 106 25.22 19.90 -3.72
CA ALA A 106 24.86 19.04 -2.60
C ALA A 106 23.37 19.17 -2.21
N LEU A 107 22.84 20.39 -2.15
CA LEU A 107 21.43 20.62 -1.83
C LEU A 107 20.49 20.07 -2.92
N GLU A 108 20.86 20.27 -4.19
CA GLU A 108 20.10 19.74 -5.33
C GLU A 108 20.07 18.20 -5.29
N ARG A 109 21.22 17.56 -5.01
CA ARG A 109 21.28 16.11 -4.82
C ARG A 109 20.40 15.62 -3.67
N GLU A 110 20.43 16.30 -2.53
CA GLU A 110 19.60 15.93 -1.37
C GLU A 110 18.10 16.06 -1.68
N HIS A 111 17.73 17.07 -2.45
CA HIS A 111 16.36 17.25 -2.94
C HIS A 111 15.94 16.09 -3.84
N GLU A 112 16.74 15.74 -4.85
CA GLU A 112 16.42 14.64 -5.77
C GLU A 112 16.36 13.28 -5.06
N LEU A 113 17.27 13.04 -4.12
CA LEU A 113 17.21 11.84 -3.27
C LEU A 113 15.91 11.76 -2.46
N THR A 114 15.43 12.90 -1.95
CA THR A 114 14.18 12.96 -1.20
C THR A 114 12.98 12.65 -2.09
N LEU A 115 12.95 13.17 -3.32
CA LEU A 115 11.90 12.86 -4.30
C LEU A 115 11.87 11.38 -4.65
N VAL A 116 13.02 10.80 -5.00
CA VAL A 116 13.15 9.36 -5.31
C VAL A 116 12.64 8.49 -4.16
N ASN A 117 13.08 8.77 -2.92
CA ASN A 117 12.68 7.96 -1.76
C ASN A 117 11.19 8.08 -1.46
N ASN A 118 10.62 9.29 -1.50
CA ASN A 118 9.19 9.48 -1.29
C ASN A 118 8.35 8.74 -2.35
N THR A 119 8.70 8.84 -3.63
CA THR A 119 7.98 8.16 -4.70
C THR A 119 8.09 6.64 -4.57
N ARG A 120 9.25 6.12 -4.19
CA ARG A 120 9.47 4.70 -3.92
C ARG A 120 8.59 4.20 -2.77
N ASP A 121 8.54 4.93 -1.65
CA ASP A 121 7.72 4.58 -0.49
C ASP A 121 6.22 4.56 -0.85
N LEU A 122 5.77 5.56 -1.63
CA LEU A 122 4.39 5.63 -2.10
C LEU A 122 4.05 4.45 -3.02
N LEU A 123 4.97 4.07 -3.92
CA LEU A 123 4.81 2.94 -4.83
C LEU A 123 4.76 1.61 -4.08
N GLU A 124 5.60 1.43 -3.05
CA GLU A 124 5.59 0.26 -2.19
C GLU A 124 4.24 0.14 -1.45
N GLN A 125 3.76 1.23 -0.85
CA GLN A 125 2.45 1.25 -0.18
C GLN A 125 1.29 0.93 -1.13
N THR A 126 1.33 1.47 -2.36
CA THR A 126 0.32 1.17 -3.40
C THR A 126 0.35 -0.30 -3.78
N THR A 127 1.54 -0.85 -4.04
CA THR A 127 1.73 -2.25 -4.46
C THR A 127 1.27 -3.19 -3.35
N HIS A 128 1.62 -2.90 -2.10
CA HIS A 128 1.18 -3.67 -0.95
C HIS A 128 -0.34 -3.67 -0.78
N ALA A 129 -1.00 -2.53 -0.98
CA ALA A 129 -2.47 -2.47 -0.95
C ALA A 129 -3.10 -3.35 -2.04
N LEU A 130 -2.54 -3.38 -3.25
CA LEU A 130 -2.97 -4.24 -4.35
C LEU A 130 -2.74 -5.72 -4.05
N ASP A 131 -1.60 -6.10 -3.48
CA ASP A 131 -1.32 -7.47 -3.06
C ASP A 131 -2.33 -7.95 -2.02
N ARG A 132 -2.70 -7.07 -1.08
CA ARG A 132 -3.72 -7.37 -0.07
C ARG A 132 -5.13 -7.52 -0.65
N LEU A 133 -5.47 -6.77 -1.69
CA LEU A 133 -6.70 -6.98 -2.45
C LEU A 133 -6.71 -8.35 -3.10
N ALA A 134 -5.61 -8.74 -3.77
CA ALA A 134 -5.47 -10.04 -4.40
C ALA A 134 -5.51 -11.20 -3.38
N ALA A 135 -4.94 -11.00 -2.20
CA ALA A 135 -4.93 -11.98 -1.11
C ALA A 135 -6.26 -12.03 -0.32
N GLY A 136 -7.21 -11.13 -0.56
CA GLY A 136 -8.46 -11.03 0.20
C GLY A 136 -8.28 -10.55 1.65
N THR A 137 -7.14 -9.95 1.98
CA THR A 137 -6.82 -9.43 3.33
C THR A 137 -6.95 -7.92 3.42
N PHE A 138 -7.37 -7.25 2.35
CA PHE A 138 -7.60 -5.81 2.33
C PHE A 138 -8.56 -5.38 3.44
N GLY A 139 -8.30 -4.22 4.05
CA GLY A 139 -9.09 -3.69 5.16
C GLY A 139 -8.90 -4.36 6.53
N VAL A 140 -8.02 -5.35 6.67
CA VAL A 140 -7.59 -5.88 7.99
C VAL A 140 -6.46 -5.01 8.57
N CYS A 141 -6.54 -4.57 9.82
CA CYS A 141 -5.44 -3.82 10.43
C CYS A 141 -4.23 -4.72 10.66
N GLU A 142 -3.05 -4.36 10.14
CA GLU A 142 -1.83 -5.17 10.28
C GLU A 142 -1.28 -5.22 11.71
N SER A 143 -1.67 -4.26 12.56
CA SER A 143 -1.22 -4.25 13.95
C SER A 143 -2.12 -5.03 14.91
N CYS A 144 -3.45 -5.05 14.70
CA CYS A 144 -4.39 -5.63 15.65
C CYS A 144 -5.40 -6.62 15.05
N GLY A 145 -5.37 -6.83 13.74
CA GLY A 145 -6.28 -7.72 13.01
C GLY A 145 -7.73 -7.23 12.90
N GLN A 146 -8.08 -6.08 13.47
CA GLN A 146 -9.43 -5.52 13.42
C GLN A 146 -9.72 -4.83 12.08
N ALA A 147 -11.00 -4.64 11.75
CA ALA A 147 -11.42 -3.92 10.56
C ALA A 147 -10.88 -2.47 10.53
N VAL A 148 -10.26 -2.09 9.42
CA VAL A 148 -10.01 -0.69 9.05
C VAL A 148 -11.30 -0.17 8.44
N GLY A 149 -11.79 0.97 8.92
CA GLY A 149 -13.10 1.50 8.51
C GLY A 149 -13.19 1.72 7.00
N LYS A 150 -14.31 1.31 6.40
CA LYS A 150 -14.55 1.36 4.95
C LYS A 150 -14.36 2.78 4.40
N ALA A 151 -14.96 3.77 5.04
CA ALA A 151 -14.83 5.18 4.62
C ALA A 151 -13.38 5.67 4.65
N ARG A 152 -12.55 5.14 5.56
CA ARG A 152 -11.11 5.46 5.60
C ARG A 152 -10.39 4.85 4.40
N LEU A 153 -10.71 3.63 4.01
CA LEU A 153 -10.07 2.96 2.88
C LEU A 153 -10.52 3.55 1.54
N GLN A 154 -11.77 4.03 1.45
CA GLN A 154 -12.24 4.79 0.29
C GLN A 154 -11.53 6.14 0.14
N ALA A 155 -11.16 6.79 1.26
CA ALA A 155 -10.43 8.06 1.24
C ALA A 155 -8.90 7.88 1.15
N PHE A 156 -8.38 6.79 1.73
CA PHE A 156 -6.96 6.47 1.82
C PHE A 156 -6.74 4.97 1.54
N PRO A 157 -6.78 4.55 0.26
CA PRO A 157 -6.70 3.13 -0.12
C PRO A 157 -5.44 2.40 0.32
N ARG A 158 -4.35 3.14 0.58
CA ARG A 158 -3.05 2.61 1.02
C ARG A 158 -2.94 2.40 2.53
N ALA A 159 -3.97 2.74 3.30
CA ALA A 159 -3.92 2.65 4.75
C ALA A 159 -3.93 1.19 5.25
N VAL A 160 -2.89 0.80 5.99
CA VAL A 160 -2.74 -0.56 6.55
C VAL A 160 -3.16 -0.70 8.02
N LEU A 161 -3.36 0.41 8.73
CA LEU A 161 -3.70 0.45 10.15
C LEU A 161 -5.10 1.01 10.40
N CYS A 162 -5.77 0.55 11.46
CA CYS A 162 -6.98 1.18 11.97
C CYS A 162 -6.65 2.53 12.65
N VAL A 163 -7.66 3.34 12.93
CA VAL A 163 -7.46 4.71 13.49
C VAL A 163 -6.76 4.64 14.84
N THR A 164 -7.17 3.72 15.71
CA THR A 164 -6.57 3.54 17.04
C THR A 164 -5.10 3.12 16.97
N CYS A 165 -4.76 2.18 16.09
CA CYS A 165 -3.36 1.76 15.91
C CYS A 165 -2.52 2.88 15.30
N LYS A 166 -3.06 3.65 14.36
CA LYS A 166 -2.34 4.78 13.76
C LYS A 166 -2.07 5.88 14.79
N GLN A 167 -3.06 6.25 15.60
CA GLN A 167 -2.88 7.22 16.70
C GLN A 167 -1.85 6.76 17.74
N ARG A 168 -1.74 5.44 17.99
CA ARG A 168 -0.73 4.89 18.90
C ARG A 168 0.68 4.98 18.30
N GLU A 169 0.82 4.77 17.01
CA GLU A 169 2.09 4.90 16.29
C GLU A 169 2.59 6.36 16.31
N GLU A 170 1.71 7.33 16.05
CA GLU A 170 2.07 8.76 16.04
C GLU A 170 2.46 9.34 17.40
N ARG A 171 2.08 8.66 18.50
CA ARG A 171 2.44 9.06 19.87
C ARG A 171 3.80 8.53 20.32
N ARG A 172 4.45 7.71 19.51
CA ARG A 172 5.72 7.05 19.82
C ARG A 172 6.90 7.88 19.32
#